data_AF-A0A532TCZ2-F1
#
_entry.id   AF-A0A532TCZ2-F1
#
_cell.length_a   1.000
_cell.length_b   1.000
_cell.length_c   1.000
_cell.angle_alpha   90.00
_cell.angle_beta   90.00
_cell.angle_gamma   90.00
#
_symmetry.space_group_name_H-M   'P 1'
#
loop_
_entity.id
_entity.type
_entity.pdbx_description
1 polymer ?
#
loop_
_entity_poly.entity_id
_entity_poly.type
_entity_poly.pdbx_seq_one_letter_code
_entity_poly.pdbx_strand_id
1 'polypeptide(L)'
;MKKKLSEKNQILELLTKTDLTSSKIHELTEIDKQHVYIYLNSLLKDKKIERLNDKKPYIYFAVKTKEYLAFLNDFFKDNIEYLMGDPKIDKFIEKNEKTFDKIERVVTNA
;
A
#
# COMPACT_ATOMS: atom_id res chain seq x y z
N MET A 1 17.57 21.13 14.73
CA MET A 1 16.86 21.41 13.46
C MET A 1 15.80 20.33 13.24
N LYS A 2 14.51 20.68 13.09
CA LYS A 2 13.47 19.69 12.76
C LYS A 2 13.71 19.19 11.33
N LYS A 3 13.84 17.87 11.15
CA LYS A 3 14.07 17.24 9.85
C LYS A 3 12.81 17.46 9.00
N LYS A 4 12.92 18.16 7.86
CA LYS A 4 11.79 18.38 6.94
C LYS A 4 11.39 17.01 6.37
N LEU A 5 10.17 16.56 6.64
CA LEU A 5 9.64 15.33 6.04
C LEU A 5 9.61 15.48 4.51
N SER A 6 9.85 14.38 3.78
CA SER A 6 9.64 14.39 2.33
C SER A 6 8.17 14.65 2.02
N GLU A 7 7.90 15.31 0.89
CA GLU A 7 6.55 15.68 0.45
C GLU A 7 5.59 14.47 0.44
N LYS A 8 6.05 13.32 -0.09
CA LYS A 8 5.31 12.05 -0.05
C LYS A 8 4.92 11.62 1.37
N ASN A 9 5.84 11.74 2.33
CA ASN A 9 5.57 11.35 3.71
C ASN A 9 4.66 12.34 4.44
N GLN A 10 4.71 13.63 4.08
CA GLN A 10 3.75 14.63 4.59
C GLN A 10 2.32 14.31 4.15
N ILE A 11 2.14 13.92 2.87
CA ILE A 11 0.83 13.47 2.36
C ILE A 11 0.34 12.24 3.11
N LEU A 12 1.21 11.24 3.30
CA LEU A 12 0.85 10.04 4.06
C LEU A 12 0.46 10.38 5.50
N GLU A 13 1.21 11.24 6.19
CA GLU A 13 0.88 11.67 7.56
C GLU A 13 -0.49 12.37 7.63
N LEU A 14 -0.81 13.24 6.68
CA LEU A 14 -2.14 13.87 6.60
C LEU A 14 -3.25 12.82 6.47
N LEU A 15 -3.05 11.85 5.58
CA LEU A 15 -4.02 10.78 5.32
C LEU A 15 -4.18 9.79 6.48
N THR A 16 -3.23 9.73 7.42
CA THR A 16 -3.41 8.95 8.67
C THR A 16 -4.40 9.60 9.65
N LYS A 17 -4.62 10.91 9.52
CA LYS A 17 -5.47 11.70 10.42
C LYS A 17 -6.89 11.87 9.87
N THR A 18 -7.03 12.01 8.56
CA THR A 18 -8.32 12.24 7.91
C THR A 18 -8.27 11.87 6.44
N ASP A 19 -9.43 11.50 5.91
CA ASP A 19 -9.60 11.17 4.50
C ASP A 19 -9.72 12.46 3.69
N LEU A 20 -9.01 12.54 2.57
CA LEU A 20 -8.87 13.79 1.81
C LEU A 20 -8.92 13.54 0.30
N THR A 21 -9.37 14.55 -0.45
CA THR A 21 -9.20 14.60 -1.89
C THR A 21 -7.82 15.16 -2.27
N SER A 22 -7.37 14.91 -3.50
CA SER A 22 -6.11 15.47 -4.00
C SER A 22 -6.07 17.00 -3.93
N SER A 23 -7.20 17.66 -4.19
CA SER A 23 -7.30 19.13 -4.09
C SER A 23 -7.11 19.60 -2.65
N LYS A 24 -7.69 18.89 -1.67
CA LYS A 24 -7.56 19.27 -0.27
C LYS A 24 -6.15 19.02 0.27
N ILE A 25 -5.48 17.97 -0.20
CA ILE A 25 -4.07 17.70 0.12
C ILE A 25 -3.18 18.85 -0.38
N HIS A 26 -3.39 19.31 -1.62
CA HIS A 26 -2.67 20.47 -2.16
C HIS A 26 -2.86 21.72 -1.30
N GLU A 27 -4.10 22.05 -0.93
CA GLU A 27 -4.40 23.22 -0.07
C GLU A 27 -3.70 23.15 1.30
N LEU A 28 -3.61 21.96 1.91
CA LEU A 28 -3.07 21.80 3.27
C LEU A 28 -1.55 21.66 3.30
N THR A 29 -0.94 21.24 2.19
CA THR A 29 0.52 20.99 2.12
C THR A 29 1.28 22.04 1.32
N GLU A 30 0.56 22.83 0.51
CA GLU A 30 1.13 23.73 -0.49
C GLU A 30 2.02 23.02 -1.54
N ILE A 31 1.98 21.68 -1.62
CA ILE A 31 2.66 20.88 -2.64
C ILE A 31 1.94 21.06 -3.97
N ASP A 32 2.67 21.25 -5.06
CA ASP A 32 2.08 21.36 -6.40
C ASP A 32 1.10 20.22 -6.72
N LYS A 33 -0.02 20.55 -7.40
CA LYS A 33 -1.07 19.56 -7.70
C LYS A 33 -0.54 18.38 -8.50
N GLN A 34 0.36 18.59 -9.46
CA GLN A 34 0.93 17.51 -10.26
C GLN A 34 1.77 16.57 -9.38
N HIS A 35 2.57 17.13 -8.47
CA HIS A 35 3.34 16.35 -7.50
C HIS A 35 2.43 15.58 -6.53
N VAL A 36 1.34 16.18 -6.06
CA VAL A 36 0.34 15.46 -5.24
C VAL A 36 -0.19 14.23 -5.96
N TYR A 37 -0.54 14.34 -7.25
CA TYR A 37 -0.98 13.17 -8.03
C TYR A 37 0.10 12.11 -8.18
N ILE A 38 1.35 12.50 -8.44
CA ILE A 38 2.48 11.57 -8.55
C ILE A 38 2.68 10.81 -7.24
N TYR A 39 2.68 11.52 -6.11
CA TYR A 39 2.87 10.90 -4.79
C TYR A 39 1.70 10.03 -4.37
N LEU A 40 0.45 10.45 -4.63
CA LEU A 40 -0.73 9.62 -4.39
C LEU A 40 -0.69 8.33 -5.20
N ASN A 41 -0.33 8.40 -6.48
CA ASN A 41 -0.18 7.21 -7.33
C ASN A 41 0.93 6.28 -6.81
N SER A 42 2.05 6.84 -6.37
CA SER A 42 3.12 6.05 -5.75
C SER A 42 2.65 5.39 -4.46
N LEU A 43 1.95 6.11 -3.57
CA LEU A 43 1.44 5.56 -2.31
C LEU A 43 0.37 4.48 -2.52
N LEU A 44 -0.47 4.62 -3.56
CA LEU A 44 -1.42 3.58 -3.99
C LEU A 44 -0.68 2.32 -4.46
N LYS A 45 0.33 2.49 -5.31
CA LYS A 45 1.17 1.37 -5.78
C LYS A 45 1.86 0.65 -4.62
N ASP A 46 2.30 1.41 -3.63
CA ASP A 46 2.93 0.89 -2.41
C ASP A 46 1.91 0.35 -1.37
N LYS A 47 0.61 0.38 -1.69
CA LYS A 47 -0.50 -0.04 -0.80
C LYS A 47 -0.48 0.64 0.57
N LYS A 48 0.01 1.89 0.64
CA LYS A 48 0.02 2.71 1.86
C LYS A 48 -1.26 3.52 2.05
N ILE A 49 -1.99 3.73 0.96
CA ILE A 49 -3.27 4.44 0.94
C ILE A 49 -4.24 3.71 0.00
N GLU A 50 -5.53 3.98 0.15
CA GLU A 50 -6.60 3.46 -0.70
C GLU A 50 -7.60 4.57 -1.06
N ARG A 51 -8.54 4.25 -1.97
CA ARG A 51 -9.64 5.16 -2.35
C ARG A 51 -10.93 4.69 -1.69
N LEU A 52 -11.69 5.63 -1.13
CA LEU A 52 -12.99 5.34 -0.53
C LEU A 52 -14.11 5.24 -1.58
N ASN A 53 -13.90 5.79 -2.78
CA ASN A 53 -14.90 5.86 -3.84
C ASN A 53 -14.32 5.66 -5.25
N ASP A 54 -15.17 5.17 -6.16
CA ASP A 54 -14.79 4.85 -7.55
C ASP A 54 -14.99 6.00 -8.55
N LYS A 55 -15.65 7.08 -8.13
CA LYS A 55 -15.95 8.24 -8.98
C LYS A 55 -15.21 9.48 -8.50
N LYS A 56 -14.84 10.36 -9.44
CA LYS A 56 -14.21 11.64 -9.10
C LYS A 56 -15.22 12.57 -8.38
N PRO A 57 -14.76 13.42 -7.45
CA PRO A 57 -13.39 13.48 -6.92
C PRO A 57 -13.08 12.28 -6.03
N TYR A 58 -11.89 11.69 -6.21
CA TYR A 58 -11.45 10.56 -5.39
C TYR A 58 -11.09 11.03 -3.98
N ILE A 59 -11.54 10.28 -2.98
CA ILE A 59 -11.23 10.45 -1.56
C ILE A 59 -10.21 9.37 -1.20
N TYR A 60 -9.09 9.78 -0.63
CA TYR A 60 -7.98 8.92 -0.25
C TYR A 60 -7.91 8.80 1.27
N PHE A 61 -7.51 7.64 1.77
CA PHE A 61 -7.26 7.38 3.19
C PHE A 61 -6.01 6.54 3.36
N ALA A 62 -5.31 6.68 4.49
CA ALA A 62 -4.13 5.85 4.77
C ALA A 62 -4.54 4.48 5.31
N VAL A 63 -3.92 3.43 4.78
CA VAL A 63 -4.06 2.07 5.29
C VAL A 63 -3.29 1.98 6.60
N LYS A 64 -3.99 1.91 7.74
CA LYS A 64 -3.33 1.85 9.05
C LYS A 64 -2.70 0.48 9.24
N THR A 65 -1.43 0.45 9.61
CA THR A 65 -0.64 -0.78 9.75
C THR A 65 -1.28 -1.81 10.68
N LYS A 66 -2.02 -1.38 11.72
CA LYS A 66 -2.76 -2.28 12.61
C LYS A 66 -3.92 -2.99 11.90
N GLU A 67 -4.65 -2.29 11.05
CA GLU A 67 -5.77 -2.84 10.26
C GLU A 67 -5.25 -3.76 9.16
N TYR A 68 -4.13 -3.39 8.52
CA TYR A 68 -3.45 -4.24 7.56
C TYR A 68 -2.87 -5.51 8.20
N LEU A 69 -2.25 -5.40 9.38
CA LEU A 69 -1.76 -6.56 10.13
C LEU A 69 -2.90 -7.44 10.62
N ALA A 70 -4.03 -6.87 11.04
CA ALA A 70 -5.23 -7.63 11.38
C ALA A 70 -5.76 -8.39 10.15
N PHE A 71 -5.90 -7.70 9.01
CA PHE A 71 -6.30 -8.32 7.75
C PHE A 71 -5.35 -9.47 7.33
N LEU A 72 -4.03 -9.25 7.36
CA LEU A 72 -3.07 -10.30 7.03
C LEU A 72 -3.17 -11.47 8.00
N ASN A 73 -3.28 -11.21 9.30
CA ASN A 73 -3.41 -12.24 10.31
C ASN A 73 -4.70 -13.06 10.13
N ASP A 74 -5.82 -12.41 9.85
CA ASP A 74 -7.10 -13.08 9.57
C ASP A 74 -7.03 -13.89 8.27
N PHE A 75 -6.45 -13.31 7.20
CA PHE A 75 -6.21 -14.03 5.95
C PHE A 75 -5.35 -15.29 6.15
N PHE A 76 -4.24 -15.19 6.89
CA PHE A 76 -3.39 -16.34 7.18
C PHE A 76 -4.10 -17.37 8.06
N LYS A 77 -4.87 -16.95 9.06
CA LYS A 77 -5.65 -17.84 9.91
C LYS A 77 -6.70 -18.63 9.13
N ASP A 78 -7.41 -17.96 8.24
CA ASP A 78 -8.49 -18.55 7.43
C ASP A 78 -7.95 -19.48 6.33
N ASN A 79 -6.68 -19.31 5.93
CA ASN A 79 -6.06 -20.08 4.86
C ASN A 79 -4.93 -20.99 5.35
N ILE A 80 -4.72 -21.10 6.66
CA ILE A 80 -3.60 -21.84 7.25
C ILE A 80 -3.72 -23.35 6.99
N GLU A 81 -4.93 -23.91 7.01
CA GLU A 81 -5.15 -25.33 6.67
C GLU A 81 -4.85 -25.61 5.20
N TYR A 82 -5.15 -24.65 4.31
CA TYR A 82 -4.83 -24.75 2.88
C TYR A 82 -3.32 -24.62 2.62
N LEU A 83 -2.61 -23.82 3.42
CA LEU A 83 -1.17 -23.56 3.27
C LEU A 83 -0.29 -24.58 4.01
N MET A 84 -0.78 -25.21 5.08
CA MET A 84 0.00 -26.10 5.96
C MET A 84 -0.39 -27.58 5.84
N GLY A 85 -1.40 -27.92 5.03
CA GLY A 85 -1.71 -29.31 4.68
C GLY A 85 -0.69 -29.88 3.70
N ASP A 86 0.27 -30.65 4.22
CA ASP A 86 1.40 -31.19 3.43
C ASP A 86 1.03 -32.48 2.66
N PRO A 87 1.64 -32.80 1.50
CA PRO A 87 2.58 -31.99 0.74
C PRO A 87 2.02 -31.58 -0.61
N LYS A 88 2.33 -30.35 -1.00
CA LYS A 88 3.41 -30.09 -1.96
C LYS A 88 3.53 -28.59 -2.18
N ILE A 89 3.89 -27.83 -1.14
CA ILE A 89 4.42 -26.48 -1.36
C ILE A 89 5.58 -26.57 -2.36
N ASP A 90 6.44 -27.60 -2.23
CA ASP A 90 7.53 -27.84 -3.17
C ASP A 90 7.05 -28.08 -4.61
N LYS A 91 5.96 -28.83 -4.85
CA LYS A 91 5.44 -28.99 -6.23
C LYS A 91 4.61 -27.81 -6.71
N PHE A 92 4.04 -27.00 -5.81
CA PHE A 92 3.40 -25.75 -6.20
C PHE A 92 4.46 -24.71 -6.60
N ILE A 93 5.57 -24.64 -5.86
CA ILE A 93 6.72 -23.78 -6.14
C ILE A 93 7.40 -24.22 -7.45
N GLU A 94 7.72 -25.51 -7.63
CA GLU A 94 8.25 -26.03 -8.91
C GLU A 94 7.32 -25.73 -10.09
N LYS A 95 5.99 -25.85 -9.90
CA LYS A 95 5.02 -25.61 -10.98
C LYS A 95 4.80 -24.12 -11.28
N ASN A 96 5.13 -23.22 -10.34
CA ASN A 96 4.91 -21.77 -10.45
C ASN A 96 6.20 -20.95 -10.29
N GLU A 97 7.36 -21.56 -10.54
CA GLU A 97 8.70 -20.99 -10.30
C GLU A 97 8.87 -19.59 -10.94
N LYS A 98 8.33 -19.39 -12.16
CA LYS A 98 8.34 -18.10 -12.88
C LYS A 98 7.59 -16.97 -12.16
N THR A 99 6.62 -17.30 -11.32
CA THR A 99 5.85 -16.33 -10.52
C THR A 99 6.64 -15.92 -9.28
N PHE A 100 7.42 -16.82 -8.70
CA PHE A 100 8.26 -16.55 -7.53
C PHE A 100 9.56 -15.83 -7.89
N ASP A 101 10.22 -16.14 -9.01
CA ASP A 101 11.37 -15.37 -9.53
C ASP A 101 11.01 -13.89 -9.77
N LYS A 102 9.76 -13.63 -10.14
CA LYS A 102 9.24 -12.27 -10.34
C LYS A 102 9.00 -11.54 -9.02
N ILE A 103 8.68 -12.27 -7.95
CA ILE A 103 8.52 -11.73 -6.59
C ILE A 103 9.91 -11.44 -5.98
N GLU A 104 10.88 -12.35 -6.13
CA GLU A 104 12.22 -12.18 -5.56
C GLU A 104 13.00 -11.03 -6.23
N ARG A 105 12.87 -10.83 -7.56
CA ARG A 105 13.44 -9.65 -8.26
C ARG A 105 12.83 -8.31 -7.85
N VAL A 106 11.59 -8.31 -7.35
CA VAL A 106 10.91 -7.11 -6.82
C VAL A 106 11.38 -6.79 -5.40
N VAL A 107 11.83 -7.81 -4.64
CA VAL A 107 12.38 -7.64 -3.29
C VAL A 107 13.86 -7.24 -3.30
N THR A 108 14.65 -7.71 -4.29
CA THR A 108 16.11 -7.42 -4.37
C THR A 108 16.47 -6.15 -5.16
N ASN A 109 15.56 -5.60 -5.98
CA ASN A 109 15.77 -4.34 -6.71
C ASN A 109 14.88 -3.18 -6.21
N ALA A 110 14.23 -3.32 -5.05
CA ALA A 110 13.55 -2.25 -4.33
C ALA A 110 14.43 -1.76 -3.18
#